data_AF-A0A1M5M1D6-F1
#
_entry.id   AF-A0A1M5M1D6-F1
#
_cell.length_a   1.000
_cell.length_b   1.000
_cell.length_c   1.000
_cell.angle_alpha   90.00
_cell.angle_beta   90.00
_cell.angle_gamma   90.00
#
_symmetry.space_group_name_H-M   'P 1'
#
loop_
_entity.id
_entity.type
_entity.pdbx_description
1 polymer ?
#
loop_
_entity_poly.entity_id
_entity_poly.type
_entity_poly.pdbx_seq_one_letter_code
_entity_poly.pdbx_strand_id
1 'polypeptide(L)'
;MVKKHLLALIDVRLIVFLVVIIALCGILTLLLSDKVKNFASTYKKGFYIYVFSFALIYALVAFLGYNKLFNELSDEFMFYQIASLLFGVLHVWLYRWHFQEFQVKSIGIELLFSLLVVLYSSVLFAIIYTALNGIDLVFIMYSHFIVFIIPTGVYAIFEYMMKIPPREYVTWRIPKGENPFPEIEEVEMKDLLLITLLIQRHEDSKDFITIRSKGPVRIDFAPLFYNTITGYNTQYPENRIDLDRNGENYNWVFFLQTKWYESTKYVDADYTLGMNGITENSVIICKRQKEEVLKSDKENNPEDEAFTYQPQIKKAATKEQQV
;
A
#
# COMPACT_ATOMS: atom_id res chain seq x y z
N MET A 1 9.10 49.65 -14.18
CA MET A 1 8.31 48.43 -14.44
C MET A 1 7.32 48.15 -13.29
N VAL A 2 7.79 48.02 -12.04
CA VAL A 2 6.95 47.76 -10.85
C VAL A 2 5.74 48.70 -10.68
N LYS A 3 5.88 50.02 -10.91
CA LYS A 3 4.73 50.96 -10.87
C LYS A 3 3.57 50.58 -11.80
N LYS A 4 3.85 49.96 -12.96
CA LYS A 4 2.83 49.48 -13.91
C LYS A 4 2.16 48.22 -13.41
N HIS A 5 2.91 47.33 -12.74
CA HIS A 5 2.40 46.09 -12.16
C HIS A 5 1.55 46.32 -10.90
N LEU A 6 1.84 47.37 -10.13
CA LEU A 6 0.98 47.77 -9.02
C LEU A 6 -0.45 48.13 -9.45
N LEU A 7 -0.63 48.67 -10.67
CA LEU A 7 -1.98 48.90 -11.22
C LEU A 7 -2.71 47.58 -11.52
N ALA A 8 -1.98 46.50 -11.81
CA ALA A 8 -2.57 45.17 -12.05
C ALA A 8 -3.17 44.55 -10.77
N LEU A 9 -2.84 45.08 -9.58
CA LEU A 9 -3.51 44.68 -8.34
C LEU A 9 -4.99 45.09 -8.29
N ILE A 10 -5.39 46.08 -9.10
CA ILE A 10 -6.77 46.56 -9.21
C ILE A 10 -7.50 45.87 -10.39
N ASP A 11 -6.84 44.92 -11.08
CA ASP A 11 -7.48 44.15 -12.15
C ASP A 11 -8.66 43.34 -11.58
N VAL A 12 -9.83 43.49 -12.21
CA VAL A 12 -11.07 42.85 -11.79
C VAL A 12 -10.93 41.33 -11.71
N ARG A 13 -10.15 40.72 -12.62
CA ARG A 13 -9.90 39.27 -12.64
C ARG A 13 -9.20 38.82 -11.36
N LEU A 14 -8.19 39.57 -10.92
CA LEU A 14 -7.47 39.27 -9.68
C LEU A 14 -8.39 39.46 -8.46
N ILE A 15 -9.15 40.55 -8.40
CA ILE A 15 -10.04 40.85 -7.28
C ILE A 15 -11.09 39.74 -7.12
N VAL A 16 -11.78 39.38 -8.22
CA VAL A 16 -12.79 38.31 -8.20
C VAL A 16 -12.17 36.99 -7.75
N PHE A 17 -10.99 36.65 -8.28
CA PHE A 17 -10.27 35.45 -7.90
C PHE A 17 -9.91 35.41 -6.40
N LEU A 18 -9.37 36.50 -5.85
CA LEU A 18 -9.03 36.60 -4.43
C LEU A 18 -10.27 36.48 -3.53
N VAL A 19 -11.38 37.13 -3.90
CA VAL A 19 -12.64 37.04 -3.15
C VAL A 19 -13.15 35.59 -3.13
N VAL A 20 -13.13 34.90 -4.26
CA VAL A 20 -13.55 33.50 -4.35
C VAL A 20 -12.66 32.60 -3.48
N ILE A 21 -11.34 32.76 -3.54
CA ILE A 21 -10.42 31.95 -2.73
C ILE A 21 -10.61 32.23 -1.23
N ILE A 22 -10.74 33.49 -0.83
CA ILE A 22 -10.96 33.84 0.58
C ILE A 22 -12.29 33.25 1.10
N ALA A 23 -13.35 33.34 0.29
CA ALA A 23 -14.63 32.71 0.62
C ALA A 23 -14.49 31.18 0.76
N LEU A 24 -13.77 30.55 -0.17
CA LEU A 24 -13.49 29.11 -0.12
C LEU A 24 -12.68 28.72 1.11
N CYS A 25 -11.63 29.47 1.47
CA CYS A 25 -10.88 29.28 2.72
C CYS A 25 -11.80 29.29 3.94
N GLY A 26 -12.70 30.28 4.02
CA GLY A 26 -13.68 30.38 5.11
C GLY A 26 -14.57 29.14 5.19
N ILE A 27 -15.18 28.75 4.08
CA ILE A 27 -16.09 27.59 4.00
C ILE A 27 -15.35 26.29 4.39
N LEU A 28 -14.17 26.04 3.81
CA LEU A 28 -13.41 24.82 4.08
C LEU A 28 -12.87 24.78 5.53
N THR A 29 -12.53 25.93 6.11
CA THR A 29 -12.11 26.02 7.51
C THR A 29 -13.28 25.70 8.46
N LEU A 30 -14.50 26.11 8.11
CA LEU A 30 -15.70 25.72 8.85
C LEU A 30 -15.93 24.21 8.78
N LEU A 31 -15.80 23.61 7.59
CA LEU A 31 -15.90 22.15 7.41
C LEU A 31 -14.85 21.40 8.23
N LEU A 32 -13.60 21.87 8.24
CA LEU A 32 -12.53 21.28 9.05
C LEU A 32 -12.87 21.40 10.56
N SER A 33 -13.32 22.58 10.99
CA SER A 33 -13.66 22.84 12.39
C SER A 33 -14.83 21.98 12.89
N ASP A 34 -15.75 21.58 12.01
CA ASP A 34 -16.87 20.69 12.34
C ASP A 34 -16.40 19.23 12.46
N LYS A 35 -15.46 18.80 11.62
CA LYS A 35 -14.91 17.44 11.63
C LYS A 35 -13.89 17.19 12.75
N VAL A 36 -13.21 18.24 13.23
CA VAL A 36 -12.19 18.13 14.29
C VAL A 36 -12.78 18.47 15.65
N LYS A 37 -12.77 17.51 16.57
CA LYS A 37 -13.26 17.71 17.95
C LYS A 37 -12.44 18.79 18.66
N ASN A 38 -13.13 19.68 19.38
CA ASN A 38 -12.52 20.77 20.14
C ASN A 38 -11.60 21.69 19.32
N PHE A 39 -11.82 21.82 18.01
CA PHE A 39 -11.01 22.67 17.13
C PHE A 39 -10.91 24.11 17.65
N ALA A 40 -12.05 24.70 18.02
CA ALA A 40 -12.14 26.10 18.43
C ALA A 40 -11.31 26.43 19.69
N SER A 41 -11.27 25.52 20.67
CA SER A 41 -10.58 25.72 21.94
C SER A 41 -9.11 25.29 21.90
N THR A 42 -8.82 24.16 21.24
CA THR A 42 -7.48 23.55 21.28
C THR A 42 -6.61 23.97 20.10
N TYR A 43 -7.13 23.95 18.88
CA TYR A 43 -6.31 24.02 17.66
C TYR A 43 -6.40 25.37 16.93
N LYS A 44 -7.46 26.15 17.13
CA LYS A 44 -7.75 27.38 16.37
C LYS A 44 -6.56 28.34 16.30
N LYS A 45 -5.94 28.67 17.44
CA LYS A 45 -4.80 29.59 17.49
C LYS A 45 -3.60 29.03 16.72
N GLY A 46 -3.24 27.77 16.97
CA GLY A 46 -2.13 27.11 16.29
C GLY A 46 -2.36 27.00 14.78
N PHE A 47 -3.58 26.66 14.37
CA PHE A 47 -4.01 26.61 12.97
C PHE A 47 -3.79 27.94 12.25
N TYR A 48 -4.29 29.04 12.80
CA TYR A 48 -4.16 30.35 12.14
C TYR A 48 -2.70 30.83 12.08
N ILE A 49 -1.92 30.60 13.14
CA ILE A 49 -0.47 30.88 13.14
C ILE A 49 0.21 30.05 12.05
N TYR A 50 -0.14 28.78 11.92
CA TYR A 50 0.43 27.86 10.96
C TYR A 50 0.15 28.26 9.50
N VAL A 51 -1.13 28.43 9.13
CA VAL A 51 -1.49 28.81 7.76
C VAL A 51 -0.97 30.20 7.39
N PHE A 52 -0.94 31.13 8.34
CA PHE A 52 -0.34 32.45 8.13
C PHE A 52 1.18 32.38 7.94
N SER A 53 1.86 31.51 8.68
CA SER A 53 3.31 31.30 8.52
C SER A 53 3.65 30.76 7.14
N PHE A 54 2.89 29.77 6.65
CA PHE A 54 3.04 29.29 5.27
C PHE A 54 2.73 30.38 4.24
N ALA A 55 1.70 31.20 4.47
CA ALA A 55 1.39 32.30 3.57
C ALA A 55 2.53 33.33 3.49
N LEU A 56 3.18 33.65 4.60
CA LEU A 56 4.37 34.52 4.61
C LEU A 56 5.56 33.86 3.91
N ILE A 57 5.78 32.56 4.10
CA ILE A 57 6.82 31.82 3.39
C ILE A 57 6.59 31.86 1.88
N TYR A 58 5.36 31.62 1.42
CA TYR A 58 5.04 31.69 -0.01
C TYR A 58 5.09 33.11 -0.58
N ALA A 59 4.80 34.14 0.23
CA ALA A 59 5.06 35.53 -0.15
C ALA A 59 6.56 35.76 -0.41
N LEU A 60 7.43 35.22 0.46
CA LEU A 60 8.88 35.29 0.28
C LEU A 60 9.34 34.48 -0.95
N VAL A 61 8.78 33.28 -1.17
CA VAL A 61 9.07 32.46 -2.36
C VAL A 61 8.73 33.22 -3.64
N ALA A 62 7.55 33.84 -3.73
CA ALA A 62 7.16 34.67 -4.87
C ALA A 62 8.16 35.82 -5.09
N PHE A 63 8.57 36.48 -4.02
CA PHE A 63 9.57 37.56 -4.08
C PHE A 63 10.95 37.07 -4.55
N LEU A 64 11.41 35.91 -4.08
CA LEU A 64 12.67 35.30 -4.49
C LEU A 64 12.65 34.87 -5.96
N GLY A 65 11.51 34.35 -6.44
CA GLY A 65 11.35 33.95 -7.84
C GLY A 65 11.45 35.12 -8.83
N TYR A 66 11.03 36.32 -8.44
CA TYR A 66 11.16 37.53 -9.27
C TYR A 66 12.60 38.03 -9.39
N ASN A 67 13.50 37.64 -8.48
CA ASN A 67 14.88 38.07 -8.59
C ASN A 67 15.45 37.60 -9.93
N LYS A 68 16.37 38.35 -10.55
CA LYS A 68 17.05 37.99 -11.83
C LYS A 68 17.95 36.74 -11.73
N LEU A 69 17.66 35.88 -10.76
CA LEU A 69 18.24 34.57 -10.56
C LEU A 69 17.89 33.62 -11.70
N PHE A 70 16.72 33.81 -12.33
CA PHE A 70 16.23 32.96 -13.41
C PHE A 70 16.19 33.76 -14.72
N ASN A 71 16.72 33.15 -15.79
CA ASN A 71 16.71 33.75 -17.12
C ASN A 71 15.48 33.34 -17.93
N GLU A 72 14.89 32.18 -17.62
CA GLU A 72 13.73 31.62 -18.29
C GLU A 72 12.55 31.44 -17.32
N LEU A 73 11.32 31.59 -17.83
CA LEU A 73 10.09 31.39 -17.06
C LEU A 73 9.92 29.95 -16.57
N SER A 74 10.45 28.98 -17.32
CA SER A 74 10.51 27.56 -16.96
C SER A 74 11.29 27.34 -15.67
N ASP A 75 12.41 28.03 -15.50
CA ASP A 75 13.26 27.90 -14.32
C ASP A 75 12.59 28.50 -13.08
N GLU A 76 11.92 29.66 -13.23
CA GLU A 76 11.12 30.27 -12.15
C GLU A 76 9.99 29.34 -11.71
N PHE A 77 9.28 28.74 -12.66
CA PHE A 77 8.21 27.79 -12.37
C PHE A 77 8.73 26.51 -11.69
N MET A 78 9.85 25.96 -12.18
CA MET A 78 10.52 24.80 -11.59
C MET A 78 10.95 25.10 -10.15
N PHE A 79 11.49 26.29 -9.89
CA PHE A 79 11.84 26.74 -8.54
C PHE A 79 10.61 26.73 -7.62
N TYR A 80 9.47 27.26 -8.07
CA TYR A 80 8.24 27.21 -7.29
C TYR A 80 7.75 25.78 -7.03
N GLN A 81 7.84 24.88 -8.02
CA GLN A 81 7.47 23.47 -7.84
C GLN A 81 8.36 22.77 -6.81
N ILE A 82 9.68 22.97 -6.88
CA ILE A 82 10.64 22.40 -5.93
C ILE A 82 10.36 22.95 -4.52
N ALA A 83 10.16 24.26 -4.38
CA ALA A 83 9.80 24.88 -3.11
C ALA A 83 8.51 24.28 -2.54
N SER A 84 7.45 24.17 -3.36
CA SER A 84 6.19 23.55 -2.93
C SER A 84 6.34 22.09 -2.52
N LEU A 85 7.16 21.31 -3.23
CA LEU A 85 7.41 19.91 -2.85
C LEU A 85 8.07 19.83 -1.47
N LEU A 86 9.12 20.61 -1.24
CA LEU A 86 9.84 20.65 0.05
C LEU A 86 8.91 21.11 1.19
N PHE A 87 8.08 22.12 0.94
CA PHE A 87 7.10 22.58 1.90
C PHE A 87 5.97 21.57 2.13
N GLY A 88 5.60 20.78 1.13
CA GLY A 88 4.67 19.67 1.29
C GLY A 88 5.24 18.57 2.19
N VAL A 89 6.53 18.23 2.04
CA VAL A 89 7.21 17.28 2.94
C VAL A 89 7.26 17.85 4.37
N LEU A 90 7.63 19.12 4.51
CA LEU A 90 7.63 19.81 5.81
C LEU A 90 6.22 19.82 6.44
N HIS A 91 5.18 20.02 5.63
CA HIS A 91 3.79 20.01 6.09
C HIS A 91 3.39 18.64 6.65
N VAL A 92 3.68 17.54 5.94
CA VAL A 92 3.43 16.16 6.40
C VAL A 92 4.10 15.90 7.76
N TRP A 93 5.33 16.38 7.95
CA TRP A 93 6.06 16.26 9.21
C TRP A 93 5.47 17.13 10.33
N LEU A 94 5.24 18.42 10.08
CA LEU A 94 4.69 19.36 11.06
C LEU A 94 3.26 18.99 11.48
N TYR A 95 2.44 18.50 10.56
CA TYR A 95 1.07 18.07 10.84
C TYR A 95 1.04 16.97 11.91
N ARG A 96 1.94 16.00 11.81
CA ARG A 96 2.05 14.90 12.79
C ARG A 96 2.72 15.35 14.08
N TRP A 97 3.80 16.11 13.98
CA TRP A 97 4.56 16.53 15.14
C TRP A 97 3.84 17.58 15.99
N HIS A 98 3.29 18.62 15.37
CA HIS A 98 2.67 19.74 16.09
C HIS A 98 1.18 19.53 16.37
N PHE A 99 0.43 19.05 15.38
CA PHE A 99 -1.02 18.89 15.50
C PHE A 99 -1.45 17.48 15.93
N GLN A 100 -0.53 16.51 15.95
CA GLN A 100 -0.81 15.11 16.29
C GLN A 100 -2.01 14.56 15.50
N GLU A 101 -2.06 14.91 14.21
CA GLU A 101 -3.14 14.52 13.29
C GLU A 101 -4.53 14.96 13.77
N PHE A 102 -4.61 16.06 14.54
CA PHE A 102 -5.82 16.53 15.22
C PHE A 102 -6.52 15.47 16.09
N GLN A 103 -5.82 14.41 16.48
CA GLN A 103 -6.39 13.22 17.12
C GLN A 103 -7.50 12.55 16.29
N VAL A 104 -7.48 12.72 14.97
CA VAL A 104 -8.42 12.10 14.03
C VAL A 104 -7.67 11.42 12.89
N LYS A 105 -7.66 10.09 12.89
CA LYS A 105 -7.07 9.28 11.81
C LYS A 105 -7.99 9.26 10.59
N SER A 106 -7.94 10.33 9.78
CA SER A 106 -8.68 10.44 8.53
C SER A 106 -7.85 11.14 7.45
N ILE A 107 -7.61 10.43 6.36
CA ILE A 107 -6.88 10.96 5.20
C ILE A 107 -7.64 12.12 4.55
N GLY A 108 -8.98 12.10 4.60
CA GLY A 108 -9.80 13.21 4.11
C GLY A 108 -9.55 14.51 4.89
N ILE A 109 -9.32 14.42 6.21
CA ILE A 109 -9.00 15.58 7.05
C ILE A 109 -7.58 16.08 6.77
N GLU A 110 -6.61 15.17 6.58
CA GLU A 110 -5.24 15.54 6.24
C GLU A 110 -5.17 16.23 4.86
N LEU A 111 -5.84 15.68 3.85
CA LEU A 111 -5.93 16.30 2.52
C LEU A 111 -6.66 17.65 2.56
N LEU A 112 -7.74 17.76 3.34
CA LEU A 112 -8.44 19.03 3.54
C LEU A 112 -7.53 20.07 4.21
N PHE A 113 -6.73 19.66 5.19
CA PHE A 113 -5.81 20.56 5.87
C PHE A 113 -4.67 21.01 4.94
N SER A 114 -4.09 20.11 4.16
CA SER A 114 -3.10 20.43 3.12
C SER A 114 -3.67 21.41 2.09
N LEU A 115 -4.90 21.18 1.62
CA LEU A 115 -5.61 22.08 0.71
C LEU A 115 -5.83 23.47 1.34
N LEU A 116 -6.22 23.54 2.61
CA LEU A 116 -6.38 24.82 3.31
C LEU A 116 -5.07 25.60 3.38
N VAL A 117 -3.96 24.94 3.69
CA VAL A 117 -2.62 25.58 3.74
C VAL A 117 -2.26 26.16 2.37
N VAL A 118 -2.50 25.42 1.30
CA VAL A 118 -2.34 25.90 -0.08
C VAL A 118 -3.21 27.14 -0.31
N LEU A 119 -4.52 27.05 -0.08
CA LEU A 119 -5.46 28.13 -0.37
C LEU A 119 -5.13 29.42 0.41
N TYR A 120 -4.80 29.33 1.69
CA TYR A 120 -4.36 30.49 2.46
C TYR A 120 -3.05 31.10 1.92
N SER A 121 -2.08 30.24 1.58
CA SER A 121 -0.78 30.70 1.05
C SER A 121 -0.90 31.36 -0.32
N SER A 122 -1.84 30.86 -1.09
CA SER A 122 -2.09 31.25 -2.47
C SER A 122 -2.62 32.69 -2.60
N VAL A 123 -3.25 33.24 -1.54
CA VAL A 123 -3.69 34.64 -1.48
C VAL A 123 -2.50 35.60 -1.51
N LEU A 124 -1.55 35.44 -0.59
CA LEU A 124 -0.37 36.32 -0.55
C LEU A 124 0.54 36.09 -1.75
N PHE A 125 0.68 34.84 -2.21
CA PHE A 125 1.42 34.53 -3.42
C PHE A 125 0.85 35.30 -4.64
N ALA A 126 -0.48 35.26 -4.86
CA ALA A 126 -1.10 35.97 -5.97
C ALA A 126 -0.85 37.48 -5.93
N ILE A 127 -0.98 38.10 -4.75
CA ILE A 127 -0.75 39.54 -4.56
C ILE A 127 0.70 39.90 -4.87
N ILE A 128 1.66 39.19 -4.27
CA ILE A 128 3.08 39.49 -4.42
C ILE A 128 3.54 39.22 -5.86
N TYR A 129 3.18 38.06 -6.42
CA TYR A 129 3.53 37.73 -7.80
C TYR A 129 2.95 38.76 -8.77
N THR A 130 1.67 39.14 -8.64
CA THR A 130 1.05 40.15 -9.51
C THR A 130 1.73 41.51 -9.37
N ALA A 131 2.08 41.92 -8.15
CA ALA A 131 2.76 43.20 -7.90
C ALA A 131 4.13 43.29 -8.57
N LEU A 132 4.82 42.15 -8.73
CA LEU A 132 6.16 42.07 -9.31
C LEU A 132 6.15 41.81 -10.82
N ASN A 133 5.35 40.84 -11.26
CA ASN A 133 5.34 40.31 -12.64
C ASN A 133 4.13 40.76 -13.48
N GLY A 134 3.09 41.32 -12.86
CA GLY A 134 1.80 41.57 -13.52
C GLY A 134 0.89 40.34 -13.54
N ILE A 135 -0.29 40.46 -14.14
CA ILE A 135 -1.35 39.45 -14.02
C ILE A 135 -1.23 38.28 -15.01
N ASP A 136 -0.57 38.49 -16.15
CA ASP A 136 -0.67 37.60 -17.32
C ASP A 136 -0.24 36.15 -17.01
N LEU A 137 0.78 35.98 -16.16
CA LEU A 137 1.35 34.66 -15.83
C LEU A 137 0.94 34.15 -14.45
N VAL A 138 0.19 34.92 -13.66
CA VAL A 138 -0.21 34.57 -12.28
C VAL A 138 -0.86 33.20 -12.22
N PHE A 139 -1.84 32.96 -13.09
CA PHE A 139 -2.64 31.72 -13.08
C PHE A 139 -1.82 30.49 -13.48
N ILE A 140 -0.86 30.66 -14.40
CA ILE A 140 0.04 29.56 -14.79
C ILE A 140 0.97 29.25 -13.62
N MET A 141 1.59 30.27 -13.03
CA MET A 141 2.48 30.07 -11.87
C MET A 141 1.74 29.46 -10.69
N TYR A 142 0.45 29.75 -10.50
CA TYR A 142 -0.38 29.16 -9.44
C TYR A 142 -0.43 27.63 -9.44
N SER A 143 -0.26 27.00 -10.61
CA SER A 143 -0.34 25.55 -10.73
C SER A 143 0.76 24.80 -9.95
N HIS A 144 1.84 25.49 -9.55
CA HIS A 144 2.90 24.89 -8.72
C HIS A 144 2.39 24.33 -7.39
N PHE A 145 1.34 24.93 -6.82
CA PHE A 145 0.75 24.50 -5.55
C PHE A 145 0.21 23.06 -5.57
N ILE A 146 -0.11 22.49 -6.74
CA ILE A 146 -0.54 21.08 -6.85
C ILE A 146 0.55 20.15 -6.29
N VAL A 147 1.82 20.51 -6.49
CA VAL A 147 2.98 19.72 -6.04
C VAL A 147 3.06 19.64 -4.51
N PHE A 148 2.53 20.64 -3.79
CA PHE A 148 2.50 20.64 -2.33
C PHE A 148 1.67 19.49 -1.73
N ILE A 149 0.63 19.02 -2.44
CA ILE A 149 -0.28 17.98 -1.96
C ILE A 149 0.33 16.58 -2.15
N ILE A 150 1.29 16.42 -3.07
CA ILE A 150 1.86 15.12 -3.43
C ILE A 150 2.45 14.37 -2.23
N PRO A 151 3.27 14.98 -1.34
CA PRO A 151 3.82 14.29 -0.18
C PRO A 151 2.75 13.69 0.74
N THR A 152 1.64 14.41 0.97
CA THR A 152 0.51 13.91 1.74
C THR A 152 -0.11 12.68 1.08
N GLY A 153 -0.31 12.70 -0.24
CA GLY A 153 -0.82 11.56 -0.99
C GLY A 153 0.11 10.33 -0.94
N VAL A 154 1.42 10.54 -1.09
CA VAL A 154 2.42 9.47 -0.99
C VAL A 154 2.41 8.82 0.39
N TYR A 155 2.35 9.63 1.45
CA TYR A 155 2.27 9.11 2.82
C TYR A 155 0.98 8.32 3.06
N ALA A 156 -0.17 8.82 2.59
CA ALA A 156 -1.45 8.12 2.71
C ALA A 156 -1.44 6.74 2.01
N ILE A 157 -0.85 6.67 0.81
CA ILE A 157 -0.68 5.39 0.08
C ILE A 157 0.20 4.44 0.88
N PHE A 158 1.33 4.94 1.43
CA PHE A 158 2.22 4.14 2.25
C PHE A 158 1.50 3.55 3.48
N GLU A 159 0.68 4.33 4.18
CA GLU A 159 -0.09 3.82 5.33
C GLU A 159 -1.10 2.75 4.92
N TYR A 160 -1.77 2.90 3.78
CA TYR A 160 -2.67 1.86 3.27
C TYR A 160 -1.92 0.60 2.87
N MET A 161 -0.74 0.73 2.26
CA MET A 161 0.09 -0.42 1.93
C MET A 161 0.53 -1.18 3.18
N MET A 162 0.86 -0.48 4.26
CA MET A 162 1.26 -1.09 5.53
C MET A 162 0.11 -1.82 6.26
N LYS A 163 -1.15 -1.56 5.88
CA LYS A 163 -2.32 -2.28 6.41
C LYS A 163 -2.64 -3.57 5.68
N ILE A 164 -2.01 -3.83 4.54
CA ILE A 164 -2.22 -5.08 3.79
C ILE A 164 -1.63 -6.22 4.63
N PRO A 165 -2.45 -7.20 5.07
CA PRO A 165 -1.95 -8.31 5.87
C PRO A 165 -0.94 -9.14 5.06
N PRO A 166 0.00 -9.82 5.73
CA PRO A 166 0.86 -10.78 5.05
C PRO A 166 0.01 -11.86 4.39
N ARG A 167 0.48 -12.38 3.25
CA ARG A 167 -0.23 -13.46 2.54
C ARG A 167 -0.26 -14.71 3.40
N GLU A 168 -1.45 -15.22 3.68
CA GLU A 168 -1.65 -16.56 4.22
C GLU A 168 -1.52 -17.59 3.09
N TYR A 169 -0.73 -18.63 3.32
CA TYR A 169 -0.56 -19.72 2.35
C TYR A 169 -1.15 -21.00 2.92
N VAL A 170 -1.71 -21.83 2.05
CA VAL A 170 -2.16 -23.17 2.44
C VAL A 170 -0.92 -23.96 2.88
N THR A 171 -0.94 -24.48 4.10
CA THR A 171 0.12 -25.33 4.62
C THR A 171 -0.28 -26.79 4.48
N TRP A 172 0.71 -27.64 4.21
CA TRP A 172 0.53 -29.09 4.17
C TRP A 172 1.47 -29.76 5.18
N ARG A 173 0.99 -30.80 5.87
CA ARG A 173 1.80 -31.63 6.78
C ARG A 173 1.81 -33.06 6.27
N ILE A 174 2.93 -33.74 6.48
CA ILE A 174 2.99 -35.18 6.27
C ILE A 174 1.97 -35.85 7.23
N PRO A 175 1.06 -36.71 6.74
CA PRO A 175 0.13 -37.44 7.60
C PRO A 175 0.86 -38.30 8.65
N LYS A 176 0.25 -38.47 9.83
CA LYS A 176 0.79 -39.38 10.87
C LYS A 176 0.44 -40.83 10.52
N GLY A 177 1.42 -41.73 10.51
CA GLY A 177 1.25 -43.16 10.24
C GLY A 177 2.53 -43.83 9.73
N GLU A 178 2.60 -45.16 9.80
CA GLU A 178 3.65 -45.93 9.12
C GLU A 178 3.33 -45.96 7.61
N ASN A 179 4.25 -45.47 6.76
CA ASN A 179 4.08 -45.30 5.32
C ASN A 179 2.83 -44.47 4.93
N PRO A 180 2.87 -43.14 5.15
CA PRO A 180 1.71 -42.26 4.90
C PRO A 180 1.30 -42.17 3.43
N PHE A 181 2.19 -42.57 2.51
CA PHE A 181 1.91 -42.66 1.08
C PHE A 181 2.41 -44.00 0.54
N PRO A 182 1.62 -44.71 -0.29
CA PRO A 182 2.09 -45.90 -0.99
C PRO A 182 3.18 -45.53 -2.01
N GLU A 183 4.00 -46.51 -2.38
CA GLU A 183 4.89 -46.37 -3.53
C GLU A 183 4.07 -46.14 -4.81
N ILE A 184 4.59 -45.29 -5.70
CA ILE A 184 3.93 -44.94 -6.96
C ILE A 184 3.89 -46.19 -7.85
N GLU A 185 2.69 -46.66 -8.22
CA GLU A 185 2.53 -47.85 -9.04
C GLU A 185 3.10 -47.66 -10.46
N GLU A 186 3.66 -48.71 -11.07
CA GLU A 186 4.24 -48.63 -12.43
C GLU A 186 3.23 -48.17 -13.50
N VAL A 187 1.93 -48.41 -13.30
CA VAL A 187 0.87 -47.99 -14.22
C VAL A 187 0.73 -46.45 -14.27
N GLU A 188 1.11 -45.77 -13.18
CA GLU A 188 1.09 -44.32 -13.06
C GLU A 188 2.31 -43.67 -13.71
N MET A 189 3.35 -44.43 -14.08
CA MET A 189 4.62 -43.94 -14.64
C MET A 189 4.55 -43.51 -16.12
N LYS A 190 3.46 -42.88 -16.53
CA LYS A 190 3.29 -42.26 -17.86
C LYS A 190 3.41 -40.76 -17.77
N ASP A 191 3.90 -40.13 -18.84
CA ASP A 191 4.08 -38.67 -18.94
C ASP A 191 4.89 -38.12 -17.75
N LEU A 192 6.13 -38.59 -17.60
CA LEU A 192 7.01 -38.18 -16.50
C LEU A 192 7.54 -36.76 -16.73
N LEU A 193 7.44 -35.92 -15.71
CA LEU A 193 8.10 -34.61 -15.66
C LEU A 193 9.37 -34.67 -14.82
N LEU A 194 10.46 -34.09 -15.32
CA LEU A 194 11.63 -33.79 -14.49
C LEU A 194 11.43 -32.45 -13.79
N ILE A 195 11.34 -32.49 -12.47
CA ILE A 195 11.18 -31.30 -11.63
C ILE A 195 12.37 -31.12 -10.69
N THR A 196 12.52 -29.90 -10.19
CA THR A 196 13.57 -29.55 -9.23
C THR A 196 12.94 -29.03 -7.93
N LEU A 197 13.29 -29.61 -6.80
CA LEU A 197 12.93 -29.13 -5.47
C LEU A 197 14.08 -28.31 -4.89
N LEU A 198 13.80 -27.07 -4.49
CA LEU A 198 14.69 -26.23 -3.70
C LEU A 198 14.23 -26.26 -2.25
N ILE A 199 15.03 -26.85 -1.37
CA ILE A 199 14.65 -27.12 0.03
C ILE A 199 15.81 -26.81 0.98
N GLN A 200 15.51 -26.33 2.19
CA GLN A 200 16.50 -26.15 3.25
C GLN A 200 16.69 -27.45 4.04
N ARG A 201 17.93 -27.80 4.42
CA ARG A 201 18.19 -29.04 5.18
C ARG A 201 17.50 -29.01 6.55
N HIS A 202 17.81 -27.96 7.32
CA HIS A 202 17.32 -27.74 8.68
C HIS A 202 16.44 -26.49 8.72
N GLU A 203 15.62 -26.36 9.76
CA GLU A 203 14.74 -25.19 9.98
C GLU A 203 15.51 -23.86 9.98
N ASP A 204 16.73 -23.83 10.55
CA ASP A 204 17.55 -22.62 10.67
C ASP A 204 18.61 -22.48 9.56
N SER A 205 18.59 -23.36 8.55
CA SER A 205 19.58 -23.32 7.47
C SER A 205 19.29 -22.20 6.50
N LYS A 206 20.31 -21.37 6.19
CA LYS A 206 20.21 -20.32 5.17
C LYS A 206 20.36 -20.86 3.75
N ASP A 207 20.94 -22.05 3.59
CA ASP A 207 21.30 -22.59 2.29
C ASP A 207 20.22 -23.54 1.76
N PHE A 208 19.83 -23.33 0.50
CA PHE A 208 18.95 -24.24 -0.22
C PHE A 208 19.77 -25.32 -0.91
N ILE A 209 19.32 -26.56 -0.79
CA ILE A 209 19.79 -27.67 -1.62
C ILE A 209 18.83 -27.92 -2.77
N THR A 210 19.34 -28.51 -3.84
CA THR A 210 18.61 -28.79 -5.07
C THR A 210 18.46 -30.30 -5.23
N ILE A 211 17.23 -30.80 -5.32
CA ILE A 211 16.92 -32.22 -5.53
C ILE A 211 16.13 -32.34 -6.81
N ARG A 212 16.62 -33.14 -7.76
CA ARG A 212 15.89 -33.41 -9.00
C ARG A 212 15.08 -34.69 -8.83
N SER A 213 13.81 -34.64 -9.22
CA SER A 213 12.90 -35.78 -9.12
C SER A 213 12.09 -35.93 -10.39
N LYS A 214 11.71 -37.17 -10.70
CA LYS A 214 10.82 -37.50 -11.81
C LYS A 214 9.47 -37.92 -11.24
N GLY A 215 8.40 -37.29 -11.69
CA GLY A 215 7.04 -37.59 -11.26
C GLY A 215 6.06 -37.61 -12.42
N PRO A 216 5.08 -38.52 -12.44
CA PRO A 216 4.00 -38.50 -13.42
C PRO A 216 3.19 -37.19 -13.35
N VAL A 217 2.73 -36.65 -14.47
CA VAL A 217 1.87 -35.43 -14.49
C VAL A 217 0.60 -35.60 -13.63
N ARG A 218 0.11 -36.83 -13.49
CA ARG A 218 -1.20 -37.14 -12.89
C ARG A 218 -1.15 -37.50 -11.41
N ILE A 219 0.03 -37.57 -10.79
CA ILE A 219 0.13 -37.82 -9.36
C ILE A 219 -0.01 -36.51 -8.58
N ASP A 220 -0.60 -36.58 -7.39
CA ASP A 220 -0.61 -35.48 -6.43
C ASP A 220 0.81 -35.10 -6.01
N PHE A 221 1.01 -33.82 -5.71
CA PHE A 221 2.34 -33.32 -5.36
C PHE A 221 2.83 -33.86 -4.00
N ALA A 222 1.93 -34.09 -3.04
CA ALA A 222 2.24 -34.60 -1.70
C ALA A 222 3.00 -35.95 -1.71
N PRO A 223 2.48 -37.02 -2.34
CA PRO A 223 3.20 -38.29 -2.48
C PRO A 223 4.57 -38.14 -3.15
N LEU A 224 4.64 -37.35 -4.23
CA LEU A 224 5.89 -37.13 -4.96
C LEU A 224 6.92 -36.43 -4.07
N PHE A 225 6.53 -35.40 -3.35
CA PHE A 225 7.38 -34.69 -2.40
C PHE A 225 7.90 -35.64 -1.33
N TYR A 226 7.00 -36.37 -0.64
CA TYR A 226 7.38 -37.29 0.42
C TYR A 226 8.37 -38.36 -0.06
N ASN A 227 8.06 -39.06 -1.15
CA ASN A 227 8.90 -40.13 -1.68
C ASN A 227 10.26 -39.60 -2.16
N THR A 228 10.30 -38.40 -2.74
CA THR A 228 11.56 -37.76 -3.16
C THR A 228 12.46 -37.47 -1.97
N ILE A 229 11.92 -36.90 -0.89
CA ILE A 229 12.72 -36.56 0.30
C ILE A 229 13.15 -37.82 1.06
N THR A 230 12.27 -38.82 1.19
CA THR A 230 12.59 -40.11 1.82
C THR A 230 13.68 -40.85 1.06
N GLY A 231 13.60 -40.89 -0.28
CA GLY A 231 14.64 -41.45 -1.14
C GLY A 231 15.99 -40.74 -0.98
N TYR A 232 15.98 -39.40 -0.99
CA TYR A 232 17.18 -38.60 -0.74
C TYR A 232 17.80 -38.88 0.63
N ASN A 233 16.98 -38.91 1.69
CA ASN A 233 17.41 -39.17 3.07
C ASN A 233 17.94 -40.59 3.30
N THR A 234 17.55 -41.53 2.44
CA THR A 234 18.07 -42.90 2.43
C THR A 234 19.43 -42.96 1.73
N GLN A 235 19.56 -42.26 0.60
CA GLN A 235 20.81 -42.20 -0.15
C GLN A 235 21.90 -41.39 0.56
N TYR A 236 21.53 -40.38 1.34
CA TYR A 236 22.45 -39.49 2.06
C TYR A 236 22.16 -39.43 3.57
N PRO A 237 22.43 -40.50 4.35
CA PRO A 237 22.08 -40.57 5.77
C PRO A 237 22.73 -39.48 6.64
N GLU A 238 23.97 -39.10 6.32
CA GLU A 238 24.72 -38.07 7.06
C GLU A 238 24.25 -36.62 6.75
N ASN A 239 23.39 -36.47 5.74
CA ASN A 239 23.05 -35.18 5.13
C ASN A 239 21.53 -35.03 4.94
N ARG A 240 20.77 -35.56 5.91
CA ARG A 240 19.31 -35.63 5.89
C ARG A 240 18.63 -34.27 5.93
N ILE A 241 17.41 -34.26 5.40
CA ILE A 241 16.46 -33.16 5.44
C ILE A 241 15.46 -33.46 6.54
N ASP A 242 15.29 -32.52 7.47
CA ASP A 242 14.40 -32.72 8.62
C ASP A 242 12.94 -32.63 8.18
N LEU A 243 12.17 -33.71 8.39
CA LEU A 243 10.74 -33.76 8.07
C LEU A 243 9.85 -33.43 9.27
N ASP A 244 10.38 -33.62 10.47
CA ASP A 244 9.70 -33.38 11.75
C ASP A 244 10.62 -32.68 12.77
N ARG A 245 10.00 -32.18 13.83
CA ARG A 245 10.67 -31.72 15.05
C ARG A 245 10.06 -32.44 16.23
N ASN A 246 10.88 -33.19 16.97
CA ASN A 246 10.44 -33.92 18.17
C ASN A 246 9.21 -34.83 17.91
N GLY A 247 9.10 -35.41 16.71
CA GLY A 247 7.97 -36.27 16.33
C GLY A 247 6.73 -35.54 15.80
N GLU A 248 6.75 -34.21 15.70
CA GLU A 248 5.70 -33.43 15.02
C GLU A 248 6.17 -32.99 13.63
N ASN A 249 5.44 -33.41 12.59
CA ASN A 249 5.75 -33.11 11.19
C ASN A 249 5.66 -31.60 10.92
N TYR A 250 6.62 -31.05 10.16
CA TYR A 250 6.61 -29.64 9.80
C TYR A 250 5.42 -29.28 8.89
N ASN A 251 4.97 -28.03 8.99
CA ASN A 251 4.14 -27.41 7.95
C ASN A 251 5.02 -27.05 6.76
N TRP A 252 4.61 -27.47 5.58
CA TRP A 252 5.25 -27.14 4.32
C TRP A 252 4.37 -26.23 3.49
N VAL A 253 5.04 -25.32 2.78
CA VAL A 253 4.44 -24.43 1.78
C VAL A 253 5.28 -24.54 0.52
N PHE A 254 4.61 -24.64 -0.62
CA PHE A 254 5.26 -24.91 -1.90
C PHE A 254 4.97 -23.79 -2.89
N PHE A 255 6.01 -23.35 -3.60
CA PHE A 255 5.91 -22.29 -4.59
C PHE A 255 6.60 -22.69 -5.87
N LEU A 256 5.95 -22.46 -7.01
CA LEU A 256 6.66 -22.45 -8.28
C LEU A 256 7.55 -21.21 -8.34
N GLN A 257 8.82 -21.41 -8.69
CA GLN A 257 9.74 -20.32 -8.97
C GLN A 257 9.31 -19.65 -10.28
N THR A 258 8.64 -18.50 -10.16
CA THR A 258 8.23 -17.69 -11.29
C THR A 258 9.34 -16.73 -11.73
N LYS A 259 9.19 -16.17 -12.93
CA LYS A 259 10.08 -15.11 -13.40
C LYS A 259 9.88 -13.85 -12.56
N TRP A 260 10.88 -12.96 -12.56
CA TRP A 260 10.89 -11.74 -11.73
C TRP A 260 9.68 -10.81 -11.93
N TYR A 261 9.03 -10.89 -13.08
CA TYR A 261 7.84 -10.09 -13.44
C TYR A 261 6.51 -10.83 -13.25
N GLU A 262 6.53 -12.10 -12.85
CA GLU A 262 5.34 -12.92 -12.66
C GLU A 262 5.01 -13.07 -11.17
N SER A 263 3.72 -13.02 -10.84
CA SER A 263 3.25 -13.26 -9.48
C SER A 263 3.61 -14.67 -9.02
N THR A 264 4.05 -14.81 -7.77
CA THR A 264 4.30 -16.11 -7.12
C THR A 264 3.10 -17.04 -7.26
N LYS A 265 3.33 -18.27 -7.74
CA LYS A 265 2.30 -19.31 -7.86
C LYS A 265 2.49 -20.34 -6.76
N TYR A 266 1.44 -20.56 -5.99
CA TYR A 266 1.40 -21.59 -4.97
C TYR A 266 1.21 -22.97 -5.62
N VAL A 267 1.78 -24.00 -4.99
CA VAL A 267 1.59 -25.41 -5.34
C VAL A 267 0.82 -26.07 -4.20
N ASP A 268 -0.38 -26.54 -4.49
CA ASP A 268 -1.19 -27.31 -3.55
C ASP A 268 -0.73 -28.76 -3.53
N ALA A 269 -0.46 -29.27 -2.33
CA ALA A 269 0.06 -30.62 -2.15
C ALA A 269 -0.97 -31.69 -2.53
N ASP A 270 -2.27 -31.38 -2.40
CA ASP A 270 -3.37 -32.31 -2.66
C ASP A 270 -3.82 -32.29 -4.14
N TYR A 271 -3.15 -31.50 -4.98
CA TYR A 271 -3.41 -31.45 -6.41
C TYR A 271 -2.29 -32.09 -7.22
N THR A 272 -2.69 -32.62 -8.39
CA THR A 272 -1.76 -33.21 -9.34
C THR A 272 -0.73 -32.21 -9.85
N LEU A 273 0.42 -32.72 -10.33
CA LEU A 273 1.45 -31.87 -10.95
C LEU A 273 0.86 -31.00 -12.08
N GLY A 274 0.04 -31.60 -12.95
CA GLY A 274 -0.63 -30.86 -14.03
C GLY A 274 -1.60 -29.78 -13.52
N MET A 275 -2.39 -30.06 -12.49
CA MET A 275 -3.33 -29.09 -11.90
C MET A 275 -2.62 -27.90 -11.24
N ASN A 276 -1.45 -28.16 -10.65
CA ASN A 276 -0.57 -27.11 -10.11
C ASN A 276 0.18 -26.31 -11.19
N GLY A 277 -0.01 -26.63 -12.47
CA GLY A 277 0.71 -26.00 -13.58
C GLY A 277 2.21 -26.33 -13.58
N ILE A 278 2.60 -27.44 -12.94
CA ILE A 278 3.97 -27.94 -12.96
C ILE A 278 4.23 -28.54 -14.34
N THR A 279 5.32 -28.10 -14.96
CA THR A 279 5.77 -28.52 -16.29
C THR A 279 7.22 -29.00 -16.24
N GLU A 280 7.73 -29.53 -17.36
CA GLU A 280 9.12 -30.00 -17.47
C GLU A 280 10.12 -28.90 -17.04
N ASN A 281 11.10 -29.27 -16.22
CA ASN A 281 12.10 -28.39 -15.61
C ASN A 281 11.56 -27.32 -14.66
N SER A 282 10.33 -27.45 -14.17
CA SER A 282 9.81 -26.56 -13.13
C SER A 282 10.65 -26.66 -11.86
N VAL A 283 10.87 -25.50 -11.22
CA VAL A 283 11.56 -25.41 -9.93
C VAL A 283 10.53 -25.07 -8.86
N ILE A 284 10.41 -25.93 -7.86
CA ILE A 284 9.50 -25.79 -6.73
C ILE A 284 10.33 -25.46 -5.49
N ILE A 285 10.01 -24.33 -4.86
CA ILE A 285 10.60 -23.90 -3.59
C ILE A 285 9.76 -24.48 -2.46
N CYS A 286 10.38 -25.34 -1.64
CA CYS A 286 9.75 -25.99 -0.50
C CYS A 286 10.23 -25.28 0.78
N LYS A 287 9.30 -24.62 1.49
CA LYS A 287 9.58 -23.90 2.73
C LYS A 287 8.84 -24.51 3.89
N ARG A 288 9.50 -24.58 5.05
CA ARG A 288 8.83 -24.86 6.32
C ARG A 288 8.18 -23.57 6.84
N GLN A 289 6.93 -23.65 7.27
CA GLN A 289 6.24 -22.54 7.93
C GLN A 289 6.16 -22.82 9.43
N LYS A 290 6.69 -21.90 10.24
CA LYS A 290 6.43 -21.92 11.69
C LYS A 290 4.95 -21.63 11.88
N GLU A 291 4.30 -22.43 12.73
CA GLU A 291 2.93 -22.16 13.15
C GLU A 291 2.97 -20.88 13.98
N GLU A 292 2.74 -19.73 13.35
CA GLU A 292 2.46 -18.51 14.09
C GLU A 292 1.09 -18.71 14.72
N VAL A 293 1.07 -19.05 16.02
CA VAL A 293 -0.12 -18.90 16.84
C VAL A 293 -0.41 -17.40 16.87
N LEU A 294 -1.15 -16.93 15.87
CA LEU A 294 -1.75 -15.61 15.90
C LEU A 294 -2.71 -15.65 17.09
N LYS A 295 -2.28 -15.06 18.21
CA LYS A 295 -3.23 -14.64 19.24
C LYS A 295 -4.18 -13.69 18.53
N SER A 296 -5.38 -14.18 18.23
CA SER A 296 -6.47 -13.31 17.87
C SER A 296 -6.73 -12.47 19.12
N ASP A 297 -6.14 -11.28 19.19
CA ASP A 297 -6.65 -10.22 20.04
C ASP A 297 -7.98 -9.77 19.41
N LYS A 298 -8.98 -10.67 19.44
CA LYS A 298 -10.38 -10.31 19.39
C LYS A 298 -10.69 -9.73 20.75
N GLU A 299 -10.21 -8.51 20.97
CA GLU A 299 -10.85 -7.64 21.93
C GLU A 299 -12.27 -7.44 21.40
N ASN A 300 -13.25 -8.01 22.12
CA ASN A 300 -14.66 -7.97 21.77
C ASN A 300 -15.13 -6.52 21.64
N ASN A 301 -15.08 -5.97 20.43
CA ASN A 301 -15.77 -4.75 20.09
C ASN A 301 -17.10 -5.14 19.42
N PRO A 302 -18.26 -4.85 20.03
CA PRO A 302 -19.57 -5.34 19.57
C PRO A 302 -20.09 -4.70 18.26
N GLU A 303 -19.23 -4.16 17.40
CA GLU A 303 -19.63 -3.49 16.15
C GLU A 303 -19.34 -4.28 14.86
N ASP A 304 -18.70 -5.46 14.94
CA ASP A 304 -18.30 -6.27 13.77
C ASP A 304 -19.33 -7.33 13.32
N GLU A 305 -20.58 -7.30 13.81
CA GLU A 305 -21.63 -8.25 13.39
C GLU A 305 -22.37 -7.87 12.08
N ALA A 306 -21.91 -6.87 11.32
CA ALA A 306 -22.66 -6.35 10.18
C ALA A 306 -22.33 -6.95 8.79
N PHE A 307 -21.41 -7.91 8.68
CA PHE A 307 -21.04 -8.52 7.39
C PHE A 307 -21.23 -10.04 7.34
N THR A 308 -22.43 -10.51 7.67
CA THR A 308 -22.85 -11.87 7.28
C THR A 308 -23.87 -11.78 6.15
N TYR A 309 -23.44 -12.06 4.92
CA TYR A 309 -24.34 -12.23 3.78
C TYR A 309 -25.19 -13.50 4.00
N GLN A 310 -26.48 -13.33 4.30
CA GLN A 310 -27.44 -14.43 4.31
C GLN A 310 -28.15 -14.54 2.94
N PRO A 311 -28.03 -15.66 2.21
CA PRO A 311 -28.73 -15.84 0.96
C PRO A 311 -30.25 -16.01 1.21
N GLN A 312 -31.05 -15.11 0.63
CA GLN A 312 -32.52 -15.16 0.68
C GLN A 312 -33.04 -16.30 -0.21
N ILE A 313 -33.44 -17.42 0.39
CA ILE A 313 -34.17 -18.49 -0.30
C ILE A 313 -35.62 -18.04 -0.47
N LYS A 314 -36.02 -17.69 -1.70
CA LYS A 314 -37.43 -17.47 -2.06
C LYS A 314 -38.19 -18.79 -1.98
N LYS A 315 -39.09 -18.93 -1.00
CA LYS A 315 -40.09 -20.01 -0.98
C LYS A 315 -41.21 -19.69 -1.97
N ALA A 316 -41.47 -20.63 -2.88
CA ALA A 316 -42.61 -20.60 -3.78
C ALA A 316 -43.92 -20.68 -2.97
N ALA A 317 -44.88 -19.83 -3.34
CA ALA A 317 -46.20 -19.79 -2.71
C ALA A 317 -47.08 -20.92 -3.25
N THR A 318 -47.39 -21.90 -2.40
CA THR A 318 -48.50 -22.83 -2.63
C THR A 318 -49.79 -22.15 -2.20
N LYS A 319 -50.64 -21.81 -3.18
CA LYS A 319 -52.05 -21.48 -2.94
C LYS A 319 -52.79 -22.80 -2.71
N GLU A 320 -53.30 -22.99 -1.50
CA GLU A 320 -54.42 -23.92 -1.27
C GLU A 320 -55.69 -23.14 -0.93
N GLN A 321 -56.77 -23.68 -1.47
CA GLN A 321 -58.10 -23.11 -1.62
C GLN A 321 -58.96 -23.31 -0.37
N GLN A 322 -59.92 -22.39 -0.17
CA GLN A 322 -61.28 -22.58 0.37
C GLN A 322 -61.38 -23.14 1.82
N VAL A 323 -62.15 -22.52 2.72
CA VAL A 323 -63.60 -22.22 2.66
C VAL A 323 -63.92 -20.99 3.47
#